data_AF-A0A2V8DCH1-F1
#
_entry.id   AF-A0A2V8DCH1-F1
#
_cell.length_a   1.000
_cell.length_b   1.000
_cell.length_c   1.000
_cell.angle_alpha   90.00
_cell.angle_beta   90.00
_cell.angle_gamma   90.00
#
_symmetry.space_group_name_H-M   'P 1'
#
loop_
_entity.id
_entity.type
_entity.pdbx_description
1 polymer ?
#
loop_
_entity_poly.entity_id
_entity_poly.type
_entity_poly.pdbx_seq_one_letter_code
_entity_poly.pdbx_strand_id
1 'polypeptide(L)'
;MRLCDPAPDPEDKRDPLTRRRGIDNFEAFMRFLAPIGRAAVDETARNGERVFAAIGCTACHVPSLTTGPSSHPAFNRQPVPLFSDLLLHDVGTGDGIRQGAAEPEEIRTPALWGLRLRRPLLHDGSAATTEDAIRRHHNEAELAQRGFDQLSPADRAALSAFLRSL
;
A
#
# COMPACT_ATOMS: atom_id res chain seq x y z
N MET A 1 -26.27 25.28 8.85
CA MET A 1 -26.19 23.83 9.10
C MET A 1 -27.06 23.37 10.28
N ARG A 2 -27.07 24.07 11.43
CA ARG A 2 -28.00 23.80 12.57
C ARG A 2 -29.52 23.87 12.27
N LEU A 3 -29.92 24.42 11.12
CA LEU A 3 -31.34 24.50 10.72
C LEU A 3 -31.85 23.20 10.08
N CYS A 4 -30.96 22.30 9.65
CA CYS A 4 -31.32 21.08 8.92
C CYS A 4 -31.04 19.81 9.71
N ASP A 5 -30.27 19.90 10.80
CA ASP A 5 -30.06 18.80 11.73
C ASP A 5 -30.11 19.30 13.18
N PRO A 6 -31.29 19.19 13.83
CA PRO A 6 -31.45 19.55 15.23
C PRO A 6 -31.08 18.41 16.19
N ALA A 7 -30.83 17.20 15.67
CA ALA A 7 -30.52 16.05 16.49
C ALA A 7 -29.04 16.13 16.92
N PRO A 8 -28.72 15.94 18.21
CA PRO A 8 -27.33 15.79 18.61
C PRO A 8 -26.79 14.49 18.02
N ASP A 9 -25.78 14.59 17.15
CA ASP A 9 -25.08 13.46 16.57
C ASP A 9 -24.57 12.53 17.69
N PRO A 10 -25.06 11.28 17.78
CA PRO A 10 -24.68 10.36 18.86
C PRO A 10 -23.18 10.10 18.92
N GLU A 11 -22.46 10.22 17.80
CA GLU A 11 -21.01 10.08 17.64
C GLU A 11 -20.18 11.26 18.19
N ASP A 12 -20.81 12.41 18.42
CA ASP A 12 -20.17 13.60 19.00
C ASP A 12 -20.16 13.58 20.54
N LYS A 13 -20.85 12.61 21.16
CA LYS A 13 -20.75 12.37 22.60
C LYS A 13 -19.35 11.89 22.95
N ARG A 14 -18.72 12.57 23.91
CA ARG A 14 -17.40 12.19 24.38
C ARG A 14 -17.47 10.88 25.17
N ASP A 15 -16.57 9.97 24.83
CA ASP A 15 -16.38 8.74 25.57
C ASP A 15 -15.99 9.06 27.03
N PRO A 16 -16.64 8.47 28.05
CA PRO A 16 -16.35 8.77 29.45
C PRO A 16 -14.92 8.44 29.90
N LEU A 17 -14.28 7.42 29.29
CA LEU A 17 -12.94 6.96 29.63
C LEU A 17 -11.88 7.82 28.96
N THR A 18 -11.99 8.06 27.65
CA THR A 18 -10.97 8.80 26.89
C THR A 18 -11.21 10.30 26.82
N ARG A 19 -12.44 10.75 27.14
CA ARG A 19 -12.91 12.15 27.03
C ARG A 19 -12.85 12.71 25.60
N ARG A 20 -12.73 11.86 24.60
CA ARG A 20 -12.65 12.20 23.16
C ARG A 20 -13.95 11.86 22.45
N ARG A 21 -14.23 12.50 21.30
CA ARG A 21 -15.38 12.11 20.45
C ARG A 21 -15.11 10.75 19.80
N GLY A 22 -16.14 10.10 19.29
CA GLY A 22 -15.99 8.82 18.59
C GLY A 22 -14.97 8.89 17.45
N ILE A 23 -15.05 9.93 16.63
CA ILE A 23 -14.11 10.14 15.50
C ILE A 23 -12.66 10.34 15.94
N ASP A 24 -12.43 11.03 17.07
CA ASP A 24 -11.09 11.27 17.61
C ASP A 24 -10.48 9.97 18.17
N ASN A 25 -11.30 9.07 18.73
CA ASN A 25 -10.87 7.74 19.16
C ASN A 25 -10.56 6.85 17.95
N PHE A 26 -11.38 6.90 16.90
CA PHE A 26 -11.15 6.14 15.67
C PHE A 26 -9.90 6.63 14.93
N GLU A 27 -9.69 7.94 14.81
CA GLU A 27 -8.46 8.52 14.25
C GLU A 27 -7.24 8.06 15.04
N ALA A 28 -7.28 8.13 16.37
CA ALA A 28 -6.19 7.65 17.20
C ALA A 28 -5.93 6.15 16.99
N PHE A 29 -6.97 5.32 16.97
CA PHE A 29 -6.83 3.89 16.69
C PHE A 29 -6.14 3.65 15.33
N MET A 30 -6.66 4.25 14.26
CA MET A 30 -6.10 4.07 12.91
C MET A 30 -4.67 4.59 12.78
N ARG A 31 -4.37 5.73 13.41
CA ARG A 31 -3.06 6.37 13.38
C ARG A 31 -1.99 5.60 14.15
N PHE A 32 -2.36 4.95 15.25
CA PHE A 32 -1.44 4.18 16.09
C PHE A 32 -1.46 2.67 15.82
N LEU A 33 -2.31 2.21 14.90
CA LEU A 33 -2.31 0.82 14.46
C LEU A 33 -1.03 0.52 13.67
N ALA A 34 -0.20 -0.35 14.22
CA ALA A 34 1.04 -0.76 13.56
C ALA A 34 0.73 -1.56 12.28
N PRO A 35 1.56 -1.41 11.22
CA PRO A 35 1.41 -2.20 10.02
C PRO A 35 1.74 -3.67 10.28
N ILE A 36 1.23 -4.55 9.41
CA ILE A 36 1.57 -5.96 9.44
C ILE A 36 3.04 -6.11 9.04
N GLY A 37 3.84 -6.69 9.93
CA GLY A 37 5.25 -6.99 9.67
C GLY A 37 5.44 -8.09 8.62
N ARG A 38 6.67 -8.17 8.10
CA ARG A 38 7.09 -9.24 7.20
C ARG A 38 7.03 -10.59 7.90
N ALA A 39 6.72 -11.64 7.13
CA ALA A 39 6.97 -13.02 7.55
C ALA A 39 8.48 -13.32 7.60
N ALA A 40 8.85 -14.53 8.01
CA ALA A 40 10.26 -14.95 8.02
C ALA A 40 10.89 -14.80 6.62
N VAL A 41 12.08 -14.18 6.56
CA VAL A 41 12.81 -13.89 5.33
C VAL A 41 14.04 -14.80 5.25
N ASP A 42 13.98 -15.81 4.37
CA ASP A 42 15.11 -16.68 4.05
C ASP A 42 15.95 -16.12 2.89
N GLU A 43 17.00 -16.85 2.48
CA GLU A 43 17.87 -16.42 1.38
C GLU A 43 17.13 -16.34 0.03
N THR A 44 16.13 -17.19 -0.17
CA THR A 44 15.27 -17.17 -1.37
C THR A 44 14.48 -15.87 -1.45
N ALA A 45 13.86 -15.44 -0.34
CA ALA A 45 13.14 -14.17 -0.26
C ALA A 45 14.08 -12.96 -0.35
N ARG A 46 15.32 -13.04 0.16
CA ARG A 46 16.34 -11.98 -0.05
C ARG A 46 16.74 -11.88 -1.51
N ASN A 47 16.91 -13.00 -2.21
CA ASN A 47 17.16 -12.98 -3.65
C ASN A 47 15.95 -12.41 -4.40
N GLY A 48 14.73 -12.75 -3.99
CA GLY A 48 13.51 -12.20 -4.56
C GLY A 48 13.40 -10.69 -4.44
N GLU A 49 13.86 -10.10 -3.34
CA GLU A 49 13.94 -8.65 -3.16
C GLU A 49 14.94 -8.00 -4.14
N ARG A 50 16.06 -8.67 -4.43
CA ARG A 50 17.00 -8.21 -5.47
C ARG A 50 16.39 -8.31 -6.86
N VAL A 51 15.69 -9.39 -7.17
CA VAL A 51 14.96 -9.56 -8.44
C VAL A 51 13.90 -8.48 -8.60
N PHE A 52 13.13 -8.20 -7.54
CA PHE A 52 12.12 -7.14 -7.50
C PHE A 52 12.72 -5.78 -7.89
N ALA A 53 13.87 -5.42 -7.32
CA ALA A 53 14.59 -4.21 -7.70
C ALA A 53 15.13 -4.27 -9.13
N ALA A 54 15.73 -5.40 -9.53
CA ALA A 54 16.39 -5.57 -10.83
C ALA A 54 15.43 -5.46 -12.02
N ILE A 55 14.19 -5.94 -11.89
CA ILE A 55 13.18 -5.81 -12.95
C ILE A 55 12.47 -4.44 -12.93
N GLY A 56 12.76 -3.57 -11.96
CA GLY A 56 12.25 -2.21 -11.92
C GLY A 56 10.98 -2.00 -11.09
N CYS A 57 10.53 -2.97 -10.29
CA CYS A 57 9.35 -2.79 -9.43
C CYS A 57 9.52 -1.63 -8.44
N THR A 58 10.76 -1.34 -8.03
CA THR A 58 11.10 -0.24 -7.11
C THR A 58 10.94 1.15 -7.70
N ALA A 59 10.54 1.30 -8.98
CA ALA A 59 10.22 2.60 -9.55
C ALA A 59 9.02 3.26 -8.83
N CYS A 60 8.00 2.48 -8.47
CA CYS A 60 6.85 2.95 -7.67
C CYS A 60 6.81 2.29 -6.27
N HIS A 61 7.23 1.03 -6.16
CA HIS A 61 7.24 0.30 -4.89
C HIS A 61 8.56 0.49 -4.13
N VAL A 62 8.89 1.74 -3.77
CA VAL A 62 10.16 2.08 -3.11
C VAL A 62 10.26 1.42 -1.73
N PRO A 63 11.39 0.77 -1.36
CA PRO A 63 11.45 -0.08 -0.17
C PRO A 63 11.09 0.61 1.14
N SER A 64 11.49 1.88 1.31
CA SER A 64 11.26 2.62 2.54
C SER A 64 11.14 4.12 2.29
N LEU A 65 10.25 4.77 3.03
CA LEU A 65 10.18 6.22 3.19
C LEU A 65 10.55 6.60 4.64
N THR A 66 10.73 7.89 4.91
CA THR A 66 10.94 8.39 6.28
C THR A 66 9.87 9.41 6.60
N THR A 67 9.23 9.28 7.77
CA THR A 67 8.23 10.27 8.19
C THR A 67 8.86 11.65 8.41
N GLY A 68 8.06 12.70 8.28
CA GLY A 68 8.50 14.06 8.60
C GLY A 68 8.77 14.28 10.09
N PRO A 69 9.26 15.47 10.46
CA PRO A 69 9.33 15.90 11.85
C PRO A 69 7.97 15.81 12.53
N SER A 70 7.92 15.32 13.76
CA SER A 70 6.69 15.20 14.55
C SER A 70 6.94 15.42 16.03
N SER A 71 5.96 15.97 16.75
CA SER A 71 5.99 16.08 18.21
C SER A 71 5.80 14.72 18.89
N HIS A 72 5.22 13.74 18.20
CA HIS A 72 5.02 12.40 18.72
C HIS A 72 6.20 11.50 18.31
N PRO A 73 6.94 10.89 19.26
CA PRO A 73 8.15 10.11 18.96
C PRO A 73 7.92 8.99 17.94
N ALA A 74 6.78 8.30 18.02
CA ALA A 74 6.41 7.23 17.08
C ALA A 74 6.29 7.66 15.61
N PHE A 75 6.25 8.97 15.32
CA PHE A 75 6.14 9.50 13.96
C PHE A 75 7.25 10.49 13.61
N ASN A 76 8.21 10.74 14.50
CA ASN A 76 9.26 11.73 14.25
C ASN A 76 10.44 11.08 13.54
N ARG A 77 10.61 11.35 12.24
CA ARG A 77 11.74 10.85 11.44
C ARG A 77 11.92 9.32 11.55
N GLN A 78 10.82 8.59 11.49
CA GLN A 78 10.83 7.14 11.57
C GLN A 78 10.96 6.53 10.17
N PRO A 79 11.80 5.47 10.00
CA PRO A 79 11.82 4.71 8.76
C PRO A 79 10.53 3.90 8.61
N VAL A 80 10.03 3.82 7.39
CA VAL A 80 8.73 3.23 7.05
C VAL A 80 8.94 2.29 5.87
N PRO A 81 9.17 0.98 6.08
CA PRO A 81 9.51 0.04 5.01
C PRO A 81 8.26 -0.43 4.24
N LEU A 82 7.53 0.49 3.61
CA LEU A 82 6.20 0.26 3.04
C LEU A 82 6.16 -0.32 1.62
N PHE A 83 7.28 -0.32 0.89
CA PHE A 83 7.34 -0.74 -0.52
C PHE A 83 6.32 0.02 -1.39
N SER A 84 6.36 1.36 -1.31
CA SER A 84 5.46 2.28 -1.99
C SER A 84 5.98 3.70 -1.82
N ASP A 85 5.88 4.51 -2.87
CA ASP A 85 6.18 5.94 -2.85
C ASP A 85 4.96 6.80 -2.47
N LEU A 86 3.78 6.18 -2.36
CA LEU A 86 2.48 6.80 -2.11
C LEU A 86 2.05 7.82 -3.19
N LEU A 87 2.70 7.80 -4.36
CA LEU A 87 2.36 8.65 -5.49
C LEU A 87 1.26 8.02 -6.34
N LEU A 88 0.74 8.84 -7.25
CA LEU A 88 -0.26 8.47 -8.25
C LEU A 88 0.47 8.03 -9.52
N HIS A 89 0.05 6.92 -10.11
CA HIS A 89 0.65 6.36 -11.32
C HIS A 89 -0.40 5.78 -12.25
N ASP A 90 -0.21 5.96 -13.55
CA ASP A 90 -0.93 5.20 -14.57
C ASP A 90 -0.19 3.88 -14.84
N VAL A 91 -0.74 2.80 -14.30
CA VAL A 91 -0.29 1.42 -14.57
C VAL A 91 -1.30 0.64 -15.42
N GLY A 92 -2.19 1.33 -16.13
CA GLY A 92 -3.22 0.74 -17.00
C GLY A 92 -4.39 0.11 -16.25
N THR A 93 -4.56 0.45 -14.97
CA THR A 93 -5.62 -0.10 -14.11
C THR A 93 -6.46 1.00 -13.45
N GLY A 94 -6.67 2.14 -14.08
CA GLY A 94 -7.58 3.17 -13.55
C GLY A 94 -9.05 2.76 -13.65
N ASP A 95 -9.91 3.50 -12.95
CA ASP A 95 -11.37 3.33 -12.97
C ASP A 95 -12.08 4.32 -13.92
N GLY A 96 -11.34 5.23 -14.56
CA GLY A 96 -11.90 6.24 -15.45
C GLY A 96 -12.56 7.40 -14.69
N ILE A 97 -12.35 7.53 -13.37
CA ILE A 97 -12.93 8.59 -12.54
C ILE A 97 -11.87 9.62 -12.18
N ARG A 98 -12.02 10.84 -12.69
CA ARG A 98 -11.16 11.97 -12.29
C ARG A 98 -11.41 12.34 -10.82
N GLN A 99 -10.35 12.39 -10.01
CA GLN A 99 -10.41 12.75 -8.59
C GLN A 99 -9.54 13.98 -8.30
N GLY A 100 -10.15 15.17 -8.36
CA GLY A 100 -9.42 16.43 -8.15
C GLY A 100 -8.36 16.64 -9.24
N ALA A 101 -7.09 16.62 -8.84
CA ALA A 101 -5.95 16.75 -9.76
C ALA A 101 -5.45 15.41 -10.34
N ALA A 102 -5.93 14.27 -9.83
CA ALA A 102 -5.57 12.96 -10.36
C ALA A 102 -6.27 12.72 -11.70
N GLU A 103 -5.52 12.22 -12.69
CA GLU A 103 -6.08 11.75 -13.95
C GLU A 103 -6.90 10.45 -13.74
N PRO A 104 -7.88 10.16 -14.62
CA PRO A 104 -8.76 8.99 -14.48
C PRO A 104 -8.04 7.63 -14.45
N GLU A 105 -6.85 7.56 -15.05
CA GLU A 105 -6.02 6.37 -15.15
C GLU A 105 -5.06 6.20 -13.95
N GLU A 106 -4.91 7.24 -13.13
CA GLU A 106 -3.93 7.28 -12.05
C GLU A 106 -4.49 6.68 -10.75
N ILE A 107 -3.79 5.68 -10.22
CA ILE A 107 -4.10 5.08 -8.93
C ILE A 107 -2.90 5.23 -8.00
N ARG A 108 -3.18 5.55 -6.73
CA ARG A 108 -2.12 5.64 -5.72
C ARG A 108 -1.48 4.27 -5.52
N THR A 109 -0.15 4.17 -5.63
CA THR A 109 0.57 2.92 -5.35
C THR A 109 0.34 2.49 -3.89
N PRO A 110 -0.28 1.32 -3.64
CA PRO A 110 -0.56 0.88 -2.28
C PRO A 110 0.71 0.35 -1.61
N ALA A 111 0.83 0.56 -0.29
CA ALA A 111 1.85 -0.09 0.53
C ALA A 111 1.69 -1.62 0.46
N LEU A 112 2.79 -2.35 0.24
CA LEU A 112 2.78 -3.81 0.14
C LEU A 112 2.83 -4.52 1.50
N TRP A 113 2.73 -3.80 2.62
CA TRP A 113 2.63 -4.39 3.96
C TRP A 113 1.46 -5.39 4.06
N GLY A 114 1.76 -6.61 4.47
CA GLY A 114 0.79 -7.68 4.60
C GLY A 114 0.24 -8.18 3.26
N LEU A 115 0.94 -7.96 2.14
CA LEU A 115 0.51 -8.40 0.80
C LEU A 115 0.08 -9.88 0.80
N ARG A 116 0.79 -10.75 1.51
CA ARG A 116 0.46 -12.19 1.63
C ARG A 116 -0.94 -12.48 2.20
N LEU A 117 -1.53 -11.51 2.91
CA LEU A 117 -2.82 -11.64 3.58
C LEU A 117 -3.96 -10.92 2.82
N ARG A 118 -3.66 -10.25 1.70
CA ARG A 118 -4.63 -9.43 0.96
C ARG A 118 -5.04 -10.11 -0.34
N ARG A 119 -6.32 -10.46 -0.47
CA ARG A 119 -6.95 -10.90 -1.72
C ARG A 119 -8.43 -10.49 -1.72
N PRO A 120 -9.01 -10.12 -2.88
CA PRO A 120 -8.33 -9.95 -4.18
C PRO A 120 -7.45 -8.69 -4.22
N LEU A 121 -6.66 -8.54 -5.29
CA LEU A 121 -5.71 -7.45 -5.53
C LEU A 121 -6.22 -6.49 -6.61
N LEU A 122 -5.52 -5.34 -6.71
CA LEU A 122 -5.88 -4.17 -7.52
C LEU A 122 -7.13 -3.46 -6.99
N HIS A 123 -7.32 -2.20 -7.40
CA HIS A 123 -8.36 -1.34 -6.83
C HIS A 123 -9.78 -1.86 -7.12
N ASP A 124 -9.95 -2.56 -8.24
CA ASP A 124 -11.19 -3.18 -8.72
C ASP A 124 -11.37 -4.63 -8.23
N GLY A 125 -10.38 -5.18 -7.52
CA GLY A 125 -10.40 -6.56 -7.04
C GLY A 125 -10.35 -7.63 -8.13
N SER A 126 -9.92 -7.31 -9.35
CA SER A 126 -9.96 -8.29 -10.46
C SER A 126 -8.70 -9.16 -10.60
N ALA A 127 -7.69 -8.99 -9.74
CA ALA A 127 -6.54 -9.90 -9.67
C ALA A 127 -6.65 -10.85 -8.47
N ALA A 128 -6.78 -12.16 -8.72
CA ALA A 128 -6.85 -13.17 -7.68
C ALA A 128 -5.47 -13.48 -7.06
N THR A 129 -4.39 -13.31 -7.85
CA THR A 129 -3.02 -13.57 -7.45
C THR A 129 -2.09 -12.40 -7.69
N THR A 130 -0.92 -12.43 -7.03
CA THR A 130 0.13 -11.45 -7.24
C THR A 130 0.69 -11.55 -8.66
N GLU A 131 0.77 -12.76 -9.24
CA GLU A 131 1.14 -12.90 -10.66
C GLU A 131 0.11 -12.27 -11.59
N ASP A 132 -1.20 -12.44 -11.33
CA ASP A 132 -2.26 -11.78 -12.11
C ASP A 132 -2.15 -10.26 -12.00
N ALA A 133 -1.90 -9.75 -10.79
CA ALA A 133 -1.72 -8.32 -10.56
C ALA A 133 -0.51 -7.79 -11.33
N ILE A 134 0.66 -8.44 -11.25
CA ILE A 134 1.87 -8.04 -11.99
C ILE A 134 1.60 -8.02 -13.49
N ARG A 135 0.87 -9.01 -14.03
CA ARG A 135 0.57 -9.08 -15.47
C ARG A 135 -0.37 -8.00 -15.97
N ARG A 136 -1.22 -7.44 -15.10
CA ARG A 136 -2.11 -6.32 -15.41
C ARG A 136 -1.41 -4.95 -15.35
N HIS A 137 -0.20 -4.88 -14.78
CA HIS A 137 0.56 -3.64 -14.78
C HIS A 137 1.06 -3.34 -16.20
N HIS A 138 0.72 -2.17 -16.72
CA HIS A 138 1.13 -1.67 -18.03
C HIS A 138 1.67 -0.24 -17.89
N ASN A 139 1.70 0.52 -18.99
CA ASN A 139 2.07 1.94 -19.02
C ASN A 139 3.37 2.20 -18.24
N GLU A 140 3.34 2.96 -17.16
CA GLU A 140 4.55 3.27 -16.36
C GLU A 140 5.25 2.02 -15.80
N ALA A 141 4.51 0.94 -15.56
CA ALA A 141 5.01 -0.32 -15.02
C ALA A 141 5.33 -1.39 -16.10
N GLU A 142 5.24 -1.06 -17.38
CA GLU A 142 5.43 -2.01 -18.48
C GLU A 142 6.83 -2.65 -18.49
N LEU A 143 7.86 -1.91 -18.08
CA LEU A 143 9.22 -2.46 -17.93
C LEU A 143 9.25 -3.60 -16.92
N ALA A 144 8.64 -3.40 -15.74
CA ALA A 144 8.61 -4.40 -14.68
C ALA A 144 7.73 -5.60 -15.05
N GLN A 145 6.61 -5.36 -15.72
CA GLN A 145 5.74 -6.44 -16.22
C GLN A 145 6.48 -7.32 -17.24
N ARG A 146 7.16 -6.72 -18.23
CA ARG A 146 7.95 -7.49 -19.22
C ARG A 146 9.14 -8.18 -18.58
N GLY A 147 9.81 -7.52 -17.64
CA GLY A 147 10.91 -8.10 -16.86
C GLY A 147 10.46 -9.35 -16.11
N PHE A 148 9.30 -9.29 -15.44
CA PHE A 148 8.67 -10.44 -14.80
C PHE A 148 8.43 -11.58 -15.81
N ASP A 149 7.99 -11.25 -17.03
CA ASP A 149 7.73 -12.24 -18.06
C ASP A 149 8.96 -12.96 -18.61
N GLN A 150 10.12 -12.33 -18.49
CA GLN A 150 11.40 -12.88 -18.94
C GLN A 150 12.16 -13.61 -17.83
N LEU A 151 11.69 -13.54 -16.58
CA LEU A 151 12.35 -14.20 -15.46
C LEU A 151 12.41 -15.72 -15.64
N SER A 152 13.55 -16.28 -15.26
CA SER A 152 13.74 -17.72 -15.12
C SER A 152 12.76 -18.30 -14.08
N PRO A 153 12.45 -19.61 -14.13
CA PRO A 153 11.62 -20.23 -13.10
C PRO A 153 12.16 -20.03 -11.68
N ALA A 154 13.50 -20.03 -11.51
CA ALA A 154 14.14 -19.81 -10.23
C ALA A 154 13.95 -18.37 -9.72
N ASP A 155 14.10 -17.37 -10.59
CA ASP A 155 13.91 -15.96 -10.21
C ASP A 155 12.45 -15.64 -9.95
N ARG A 156 11.52 -16.23 -10.71
CA ARG A 156 10.07 -16.11 -10.42
C ARG A 156 9.74 -16.70 -9.06
N ALA A 157 10.29 -17.86 -8.73
CA ALA A 157 10.08 -18.49 -7.41
C ALA A 157 10.66 -17.61 -6.29
N ALA A 158 11.85 -17.03 -6.49
CA ALA A 158 12.49 -16.12 -5.55
C ALA A 158 11.64 -14.86 -5.33
N LEU A 159 11.23 -14.19 -6.42
CA LEU A 159 10.33 -13.03 -6.36
C LEU A 159 9.02 -13.35 -5.64
N SER A 160 8.41 -14.49 -5.95
CA SER A 160 7.19 -14.96 -5.31
C SER A 160 7.39 -15.22 -3.80
N ALA A 161 8.55 -15.73 -3.39
CA ALA A 161 8.91 -15.88 -1.97
C ALA A 161 9.07 -14.53 -1.26
N PHE A 162 9.69 -13.55 -1.93
CA PHE A 162 9.78 -12.18 -1.42
C PHE A 162 8.39 -11.56 -1.22
N LEU A 163 7.52 -11.62 -2.23
CA LEU A 163 6.17 -11.03 -2.17
C LEU A 163 5.29 -11.73 -1.12
N ARG A 164 5.47 -13.05 -0.89
CA ARG A 164 4.83 -13.77 0.22
C ARG A 164 5.41 -13.43 1.60
N SER A 165 6.61 -12.86 1.65
CA SER A 165 7.18 -12.36 2.91
C SER A 165 6.57 -11.02 3.31
N LEU A 166 5.98 -10.28 2.37
CA LEU A 166 5.36 -8.99 2.61
C LEU A 166 3.98 -9.13 3.24
#